data_AF-R1BX02-F1
#
_entry.id   AF-R1BX02-F1
#
_cell.length_a   1.000
_cell.length_b   1.000
_cell.length_c   1.000
_cell.angle_alpha   90.00
_cell.angle_beta   90.00
_cell.angle_gamma   90.00
#
_symmetry.space_group_name_H-M   'P 1'
#
loop_
_entity.id
_entity.type
_entity.pdbx_description
1 polymer ?
#
loop_
_entity_poly.entity_id
_entity_poly.type
_entity_poly.pdbx_seq_one_letter_code
_entity_poly.pdbx_strand_id
1 'polypeptide(L)'
;MSAAMSGGFASMREAYEQSEGAASYYAEHGAKYRNPHEPALTAALAAALGRLETAGQLDCSTRRLRMLDLACGSGEATLAVRQWVASRAGRQQPACTAADPFTHQAFEERVGEPCRRWSFEDVSAGELDEEEPFDLAIAVTGA
;
A
#
# COMPACT_ATOMS: atom_id res chain seq x y z
N MET A 1 8.27 -20.42 -11.76
CA MET A 1 6.84 -20.80 -11.74
C MET A 1 6.04 -19.52 -11.66
N SER A 2 5.33 -19.17 -12.73
CA SER A 2 4.53 -17.94 -12.80
C SER A 2 3.30 -18.12 -11.91
N ALA A 3 3.10 -17.23 -10.94
CA ALA A 3 1.85 -17.18 -10.18
C ALA A 3 0.77 -16.64 -11.12
N ALA A 4 -0.18 -17.50 -11.50
CA ALA A 4 -1.33 -17.04 -12.26
C ALA A 4 -2.08 -15.98 -11.44
N MET A 5 -2.29 -14.80 -12.02
CA MET A 5 -3.18 -13.78 -11.45
C MET A 5 -4.58 -14.36 -11.36
N SER A 6 -5.37 -13.91 -10.39
CA SER A 6 -6.69 -14.45 -9.99
C SER A 6 -7.83 -14.35 -11.04
N GLY A 7 -7.51 -14.28 -12.34
CA GLY A 7 -8.47 -14.25 -13.44
C GLY A 7 -7.99 -14.93 -14.74
N GLY A 8 -6.83 -15.62 -14.74
CA GLY A 8 -6.36 -16.34 -15.94
C GLY A 8 -5.67 -15.47 -17.01
N PHE A 9 -5.37 -14.21 -16.72
CA PHE A 9 -4.66 -13.29 -17.63
C PHE A 9 -3.14 -13.50 -17.57
N ALA A 10 -2.43 -13.21 -18.67
CA ALA A 10 -0.97 -13.31 -18.72
C ALA A 10 -0.26 -12.10 -18.10
N SER A 11 -0.95 -10.96 -17.95
CA SER A 11 -0.45 -9.76 -17.24
C SER A 11 -1.58 -8.88 -16.71
N MET A 12 -1.27 -7.94 -15.80
CA MET A 12 -2.23 -6.94 -15.32
C MET A 12 -2.67 -5.97 -16.41
N ARG A 13 -1.74 -5.59 -17.31
CA ARG A 13 -2.05 -4.76 -18.48
C ARG A 13 -3.10 -5.41 -19.38
N GLU A 14 -2.91 -6.69 -19.69
CA GLU A 14 -3.88 -7.46 -20.48
C GLU A 14 -5.23 -7.56 -19.76
N ALA A 15 -5.22 -7.79 -18.44
CA ALA A 15 -6.45 -7.81 -17.65
C ALA A 15 -7.21 -6.46 -17.73
N TYR A 16 -6.50 -5.34 -17.70
CA TYR A 16 -7.09 -4.00 -17.86
C TYR A 16 -7.62 -3.78 -19.28
N GLU A 17 -6.87 -4.19 -20.31
CA GLU A 17 -7.30 -4.05 -21.71
C GLU A 17 -8.58 -4.87 -21.99
N GLN A 18 -8.71 -6.06 -21.40
CA GLN A 18 -9.88 -6.93 -21.58
C GLN A 18 -11.10 -6.53 -20.75
N SER A 19 -10.94 -5.67 -19.74
CA SER A 19 -12.01 -5.23 -18.85
C SER A 19 -12.48 -3.80 -19.11
N GLU A 20 -12.07 -3.16 -20.21
CA GLU A 20 -12.31 -1.73 -20.48
C GLU A 20 -11.60 -0.77 -19.51
N GLY A 21 -10.54 -1.25 -18.84
CA GLY A 21 -9.63 -0.46 -18.00
C GLY A 21 -9.47 -1.00 -16.58
N ALA A 22 -8.48 -0.46 -15.86
CA ALA A 22 -8.19 -0.86 -14.49
C ALA A 22 -9.38 -0.63 -13.53
N ALA A 23 -10.12 0.46 -13.73
CA ALA A 23 -11.29 0.78 -12.90
C ALA A 23 -12.35 -0.34 -12.94
N SER A 24 -12.69 -0.81 -14.15
CA SER A 24 -13.66 -1.88 -14.34
C SER A 24 -13.17 -3.22 -13.80
N TYR A 25 -11.90 -3.57 -14.03
CA TYR A 25 -11.30 -4.79 -13.46
C TYR A 25 -11.42 -4.85 -11.93
N TYR A 26 -11.02 -3.77 -11.26
CA TYR A 26 -11.03 -3.74 -9.81
C TYR A 26 -12.42 -3.47 -9.23
N ALA A 27 -13.35 -2.88 -9.97
CA ALA A 27 -14.75 -2.83 -9.55
C ALA A 27 -15.34 -4.24 -9.34
N GLU A 28 -14.95 -5.20 -10.19
CA GLU A 28 -15.45 -6.58 -10.10
C GLU A 28 -14.61 -7.46 -9.16
N HIS A 29 -13.30 -7.20 -9.05
CA HIS A 29 -12.36 -8.10 -8.36
C HIS A 29 -11.60 -7.49 -7.17
N GLY A 30 -11.66 -6.17 -6.99
CA GLY A 30 -10.85 -5.42 -6.03
C GLY A 30 -11.08 -5.81 -4.58
N ALA A 31 -12.33 -6.16 -4.22
CA ALA A 31 -12.68 -6.59 -2.85
C ALA A 31 -11.97 -7.88 -2.39
N LYS A 32 -11.48 -8.71 -3.33
CA LYS A 32 -10.74 -9.94 -3.02
C LYS A 32 -9.25 -9.85 -3.39
N TYR A 33 -8.77 -8.64 -3.69
CA TYR A 33 -7.40 -8.45 -4.14
C TYR A 33 -6.39 -8.96 -3.10
N ARG A 34 -5.34 -9.62 -3.59
CA ARG A 34 -4.13 -9.98 -2.87
C ARG A 34 -2.96 -9.87 -3.82
N ASN A 35 -1.91 -9.17 -3.41
CA ASN A 35 -0.69 -9.08 -4.19
C ASN A 35 0.08 -10.42 -4.09
N PRO A 36 0.25 -11.17 -5.20
CA PRO A 36 0.95 -12.45 -5.16
C PRO A 36 2.45 -12.32 -4.88
N HIS A 37 3.00 -11.11 -4.95
CA HIS A 37 4.40 -10.82 -4.67
C HIS A 37 4.62 -10.29 -3.23
N GLU A 38 3.64 -10.43 -2.34
CA GLU A 38 3.72 -9.94 -0.96
C GLU A 38 5.02 -10.33 -0.22
N PRO A 39 5.53 -11.58 -0.28
CA PRO A 39 6.78 -11.92 0.40
C PRO A 39 7.99 -11.11 -0.10
N ALA A 40 8.07 -10.88 -1.41
CA ALA A 40 9.14 -10.10 -2.02
C ALA A 40 9.01 -8.61 -1.70
N LEU A 41 7.77 -8.09 -1.72
CA LEU A 41 7.45 -6.72 -1.33
C LEU A 41 7.86 -6.45 0.12
N THR A 42 7.50 -7.34 1.05
CA THR A 42 7.86 -7.21 2.47
C THR A 42 9.38 -7.17 2.66
N ALA A 43 10.12 -8.04 1.98
CA ALA A 43 11.58 -8.04 2.05
C ALA A 43 12.19 -6.75 1.46
N ALA A 44 11.68 -6.27 0.33
CA ALA A 44 12.14 -5.05 -0.32
C ALA A 44 11.89 -3.81 0.55
N LEU A 45 10.68 -3.69 1.12
CA LEU A 45 10.32 -2.59 2.03
C LEU A 45 11.18 -2.62 3.29
N ALA A 46 11.36 -3.78 3.93
CA ALA A 46 12.20 -3.89 5.12
C ALA A 46 13.65 -3.42 4.86
N ALA A 47 14.20 -3.81 3.70
CA ALA A 47 15.53 -3.38 3.28
C ALA A 47 15.61 -1.87 2.99
N ALA A 48 14.60 -1.30 2.31
CA ALA A 48 14.54 0.13 2.01
C ALA A 48 14.41 0.99 3.27
N LEU A 49 13.47 0.64 4.16
CA LEU A 49 13.23 1.35 5.42
C LEU A 49 14.47 1.29 6.33
N GLY A 50 15.16 0.14 6.38
CA GLY A 50 16.41 0.01 7.13
C GLY A 50 17.52 0.94 6.61
N ARG A 51 17.60 1.15 5.30
CA ARG A 51 18.56 2.11 4.71
C ARG A 51 18.20 3.55 5.05
N LEU A 52 16.92 3.92 4.92
CA LEU A 52 16.45 5.28 5.23
C LEU A 52 16.69 5.62 6.70
N GLU A 53 16.41 4.68 7.60
CA GLU A 53 16.70 4.78 9.02
C GLU A 53 18.19 4.96 9.29
N THR A 54 19.05 4.11 8.72
CA THR A 54 20.50 4.19 8.92
C THR A 54 21.07 5.52 8.41
N ALA A 55 20.50 6.05 7.34
CA ALA A 55 20.85 7.34 6.77
C ALA A 55 20.29 8.54 7.54
N GLY A 56 19.51 8.33 8.61
CA GLY A 56 18.85 9.39 9.38
C GLY A 56 17.73 10.10 8.61
N GLN A 57 17.23 9.51 7.53
CA GLN A 57 16.15 10.06 6.71
C GLN A 57 14.77 9.66 7.21
N LEU A 58 14.71 8.73 8.16
CA LEU A 58 13.47 8.25 8.78
C LEU A 58 13.68 8.15 10.30
N ASP A 59 13.06 9.04 11.07
CA ASP A 59 13.02 8.93 12.53
C ASP A 59 11.78 8.15 12.97
N CYS A 60 12.02 6.97 13.52
CA CYS A 60 11.00 6.14 14.15
C CYS A 60 11.40 5.76 15.59
N SER A 61 12.36 6.48 16.15
CA SER A 61 12.92 6.24 17.49
C SER A 61 12.33 7.15 18.55
N THR A 62 12.02 8.41 18.21
CA THR A 62 11.58 9.42 19.17
C THR A 62 10.08 9.70 19.14
N ARG A 63 9.43 9.42 18.00
CA ARG A 63 8.00 9.66 17.80
C ARG A 63 7.36 8.61 16.89
N ARG A 64 6.04 8.60 16.90
CA ARG A 64 5.22 7.78 16.02
C ARG A 64 5.39 8.22 14.56
N LEU A 65 5.67 7.26 13.68
CA LEU A 65 5.73 7.47 12.23
C LEU A 65 4.31 7.76 11.70
N ARG A 66 4.14 8.83 10.93
CA ARG A 66 2.94 9.08 10.13
C ARG A 66 3.20 8.59 8.71
N MET A 67 2.49 7.57 8.27
CA MET A 67 2.66 6.99 6.94
C MET A 67 1.41 7.16 6.08
N LEU A 68 1.63 7.35 4.78
CA LEU A 68 0.62 7.29 3.73
C LEU A 68 0.89 6.06 2.85
N ASP A 69 -0.11 5.21 2.68
CA ASP A 69 -0.10 4.05 1.76
C ASP A 69 -1.09 4.34 0.62
N LEU A 70 -0.58 4.85 -0.51
CA LEU A 70 -1.36 5.14 -1.72
C LEU A 70 -1.41 3.92 -2.63
N ALA A 71 -2.57 3.68 -3.25
CA ALA A 71 -2.83 2.43 -3.96
C ALA A 71 -2.52 1.22 -3.05
N CYS A 72 -3.11 1.24 -1.85
CA CYS A 72 -2.73 0.34 -0.76
C CYS A 72 -3.04 -1.13 -1.03
N GLY A 73 -3.75 -1.47 -2.11
CA GLY A 73 -4.12 -2.84 -2.41
C GLY A 73 -4.94 -3.41 -1.25
N SER A 74 -4.56 -4.59 -0.75
CA SER A 74 -5.18 -5.14 0.45
C SER A 74 -4.44 -4.80 1.74
N GLY A 75 -3.44 -3.92 1.67
CA GLY A 75 -2.65 -3.47 2.81
C GLY A 75 -1.31 -4.19 2.95
N GLU A 76 -0.81 -4.83 1.90
CA GLU A 76 0.48 -5.53 1.94
C GLU A 76 1.63 -4.63 2.40
N ALA A 77 1.73 -3.40 1.85
CA ALA A 77 2.73 -2.43 2.26
C ALA A 77 2.51 -1.97 3.70
N THR A 78 1.27 -1.65 4.08
CA THR A 78 0.90 -1.30 5.45
C THR A 78 1.34 -2.35 6.46
N LEU A 79 1.05 -3.63 6.21
CA LEU A 79 1.43 -4.73 7.09
C LEU A 79 2.95 -4.92 7.13
N ALA A 80 3.65 -4.78 6.00
CA ALA A 80 5.10 -4.86 5.95
C ALA A 80 5.78 -3.75 6.78
N VAL A 81 5.29 -2.50 6.69
CA VAL A 81 5.82 -1.39 7.52
C VAL A 81 5.54 -1.64 8.99
N ARG A 82 4.33 -2.07 9.36
CA ARG A 82 3.98 -2.42 10.75
C ARG A 82 4.87 -3.51 11.32
N GLN A 83 5.12 -4.56 10.53
CA GLN A 83 6.01 -5.65 10.91
C GLN A 83 7.44 -5.13 11.09
N TRP A 84 7.91 -4.29 10.16
CA TRP A 84 9.23 -3.66 10.26
C TRP A 84 9.34 -2.83 11.53
N VAL A 85 8.39 -1.93 11.83
CA VAL A 85 8.41 -1.12 13.07
C VAL A 85 8.38 -2.00 14.33
N ALA A 86 7.48 -2.99 14.38
CA ALA A 86 7.33 -3.89 15.52
C ALA A 86 8.60 -4.71 15.81
N SER A 87 9.44 -4.96 14.81
CA SER A 87 10.73 -5.65 14.99
C SER A 87 11.82 -4.80 15.65
N ARG A 88 11.55 -3.53 16.00
CA ARG A 88 12.48 -2.65 16.71
C ARG A 88 11.98 -2.32 18.11
N ALA A 89 12.86 -2.50 19.09
CA ALA A 89 12.54 -2.29 20.49
C ALA A 89 12.13 -0.84 20.77
N GLY A 90 11.07 -0.67 21.55
CA GLY A 90 10.62 0.64 22.05
C GLY A 90 9.88 1.51 21.05
N ARG A 91 9.59 1.01 19.84
CA ARG A 91 8.88 1.81 18.82
C ARG A 91 7.38 1.72 18.94
N GLN A 92 6.73 2.84 18.63
CA GLN A 92 5.28 2.91 18.51
C GLN A 92 4.85 2.48 17.10
N GLN A 93 3.77 1.70 17.01
CA GLN A 93 3.19 1.33 15.71
C GLN A 93 2.85 2.60 14.89
N PRO A 94 3.08 2.61 13.56
CA PRO A 94 2.82 3.78 12.74
C PRO A 94 1.35 4.21 12.79
N ALA A 95 1.10 5.50 12.62
CA ALA A 95 -0.21 6.03 12.27
C ALA A 95 -0.35 5.94 10.75
N CYS A 96 -1.25 5.08 10.27
CA CYS A 96 -1.42 4.77 8.86
C CYS A 96 -2.61 5.53 8.29
N THR A 97 -2.39 6.27 7.21
CA THR A 97 -3.45 6.69 6.29
C THR A 97 -3.31 5.83 5.03
N ALA A 98 -4.34 5.08 4.69
CA ALA A 98 -4.36 4.25 3.48
C ALA A 98 -5.38 4.80 2.50
N ALA A 99 -5.07 4.73 1.21
CA ALA A 99 -5.98 5.14 0.16
C ALA A 99 -5.92 4.19 -1.04
N ASP A 100 -7.08 3.69 -1.45
CA ASP A 100 -7.25 3.00 -2.73
C ASP A 100 -8.73 3.10 -3.17
N PRO A 101 -9.05 3.72 -4.30
CA PRO A 101 -10.45 3.86 -4.73
C PRO A 101 -11.10 2.50 -5.04
N PHE A 102 -10.31 1.49 -5.41
CA PHE A 102 -10.84 0.24 -5.93
C PHE A 102 -10.68 -0.96 -4.99
N THR A 103 -9.62 -1.00 -4.17
CA THR A 103 -9.36 -2.12 -3.24
C THR A 103 -9.60 -1.77 -1.77
N HIS A 104 -10.17 -0.60 -1.46
CA HIS A 104 -10.46 -0.17 -0.09
C HIS A 104 -11.13 -1.25 0.77
N GLN A 105 -12.12 -1.98 0.24
CA GLN A 105 -12.79 -3.04 0.99
C GLN A 105 -11.84 -4.18 1.36
N ALA A 106 -10.96 -4.61 0.45
CA ALA A 106 -9.98 -5.67 0.73
C ALA A 106 -8.96 -5.25 1.79
N PHE A 107 -8.61 -3.96 1.82
CA PHE A 107 -7.78 -3.37 2.88
C PHE A 107 -8.52 -3.37 4.21
N GLU A 108 -9.74 -2.83 4.26
CA GLU A 108 -10.54 -2.71 5.49
C GLU A 108 -10.78 -4.07 6.13
N GLU A 109 -11.13 -5.08 5.33
CA GLU A 109 -11.34 -6.45 5.80
C GLU A 109 -10.05 -7.09 6.34
N ARG A 110 -8.89 -6.80 5.74
CA ARG A 110 -7.62 -7.43 6.10
C ARG A 110 -6.91 -6.74 7.26
N VAL A 111 -6.83 -5.41 7.19
CA VAL A 111 -6.07 -4.57 8.12
C VAL A 111 -6.92 -4.14 9.30
N GLY A 112 -8.25 -4.07 9.14
CA GLY A 112 -9.19 -3.65 10.19
C GLY A 112 -9.22 -2.15 10.43
N GLU A 113 -8.76 -1.35 9.46
CA GLU A 113 -8.70 0.11 9.54
C GLU A 113 -9.35 0.73 8.30
N PRO A 114 -9.94 1.95 8.42
CA PRO A 114 -10.60 2.61 7.31
C PRO A 114 -9.62 2.91 6.17
N CYS A 115 -10.10 2.78 4.94
CA CYS A 115 -9.33 3.14 3.75
C CYS A 115 -10.02 4.29 3.01
N ARG A 116 -9.24 5.34 2.72
CA ARG A 116 -9.71 6.45 1.88
C ARG A 116 -9.91 5.95 0.45
N ARG A 117 -10.78 6.62 -0.29
CA ARG A 117 -11.05 6.29 -1.70
C ARG A 117 -10.36 7.24 -2.66
N TRP A 118 -9.24 7.84 -2.24
CA TRP A 118 -8.51 8.80 -3.06
C TRP A 118 -7.77 8.09 -4.20
N SER A 119 -8.04 8.50 -5.43
CA SER A 119 -7.22 8.22 -6.60
C SER A 119 -5.99 9.14 -6.66
N PHE A 120 -5.08 8.88 -7.60
CA PHE A 120 -3.97 9.80 -7.85
C PHE A 120 -4.45 11.15 -8.41
N GLU A 121 -5.54 11.14 -9.18
CA GLU A 121 -6.23 12.33 -9.66
C GLU A 121 -6.76 13.17 -8.49
N ASP A 122 -7.41 12.54 -7.51
CA ASP A 122 -7.90 13.24 -6.32
C ASP A 122 -6.75 13.82 -5.47
N VAL A 123 -5.67 13.06 -5.30
CA VAL A 123 -4.44 13.56 -4.64
C VAL A 123 -3.89 14.78 -5.38
N SER A 124 -3.84 14.75 -6.71
CA SER A 124 -3.40 15.89 -7.52
C SER A 124 -4.34 17.10 -7.46
N ALA A 125 -5.60 16.87 -7.10
CA ALA A 125 -6.62 17.89 -6.92
C ALA A 125 -6.62 18.52 -5.52
N GLY A 126 -5.77 18.05 -4.61
CA GLY A 126 -5.55 18.66 -3.29
C GLY A 126 -6.13 17.89 -2.09
N GLU A 127 -6.54 16.63 -2.24
CA GLU A 127 -7.07 15.83 -1.10
C GLU A 127 -6.07 15.68 0.06
N LEU A 128 -4.76 15.88 -0.17
CA LEU A 128 -3.74 15.84 0.88
C LEU A 128 -3.52 17.19 1.57
N ASP A 129 -4.11 18.29 1.09
CA ASP A 129 -3.83 19.65 1.60
C ASP A 129 -4.33 19.85 3.04
N GLU A 130 -5.34 19.09 3.46
CA GLU A 130 -5.88 19.11 4.83
C GLU A 130 -5.14 18.16 5.78
N GLU A 131 -4.27 17.28 5.27
CA GLU A 131 -3.53 16.31 6.06
C GLU A 131 -2.22 16.93 6.59
N GLU A 132 -1.85 16.61 7.84
CA GLU A 132 -0.51 16.97 8.33
C GLU A 132 0.57 16.24 7.50
N PRO A 133 1.82 16.75 7.44
CA PRO A 133 2.90 16.15 6.66
C PRO A 133 3.26 14.71 7.06
N PHE A 134 3.27 13.80 6.09
CA PHE A 134 3.69 12.41 6.30
C PHE A 134 5.21 12.27 6.36
N ASP A 135 5.67 11.32 7.18
CA ASP A 135 7.09 10.95 7.28
C ASP A 135 7.50 9.95 6.20
N LEU A 136 6.53 9.19 5.69
CA LEU A 136 6.71 8.14 4.72
C LEU A 136 5.47 8.06 3.83
N ALA A 137 5.66 8.12 2.52
CA ALA A 137 4.63 7.77 1.55
C ALA A 137 5.09 6.53 0.76
N ILE A 138 4.23 5.53 0.64
CA ILE A 138 4.46 4.32 -0.14
C ILE A 138 3.35 4.21 -1.18
N ALA A 139 3.72 3.78 -2.39
CA ALA A 139 2.77 3.31 -3.37
C ALA A 139 3.31 2.04 -4.03
N VAL A 140 2.50 0.99 -4.08
CA VAL A 140 2.87 -0.28 -4.75
C VAL A 140 2.06 -0.38 -6.03
N THR A 141 2.65 0.05 -7.13
CA THR A 141 2.02 0.00 -8.44
C THR A 141 2.26 -1.34 -9.12
N GLY A 142 1.23 -1.92 -9.75
CA GLY A 142 1.41 -3.06 -10.65
C GLY A 142 2.27 -2.66 -11.86
N ALA A 143 3.26 -3.50 -12.19
CA ALA A 143 4.06 -3.38 -13.41
C ALA A 143 3.32 -3.97 -14.62
#